data_AF-A0A1Q9PI82-F1
#
_entry.id   AF-A0A1Q9PI82-F1
#
_cell.length_a   1.000
_cell.length_b   1.000
_cell.length_c   1.000
_cell.angle_alpha   90.00
_cell.angle_beta   90.00
_cell.angle_gamma   90.00
#
_symmetry.space_group_name_H-M   'P 1'
#
loop_
_entity.id
_entity.type
_entity.pdbx_description
1 polymer ?
#
loop_
_entity_poly.entity_id
_entity_poly.type
_entity_poly.pdbx_seq_one_letter_code
_entity_poly.pdbx_strand_id
1 'polypeptide(L)'
;MVFLFHYLSVLNIFDGFVTYYGLENRFITEMNPLMNSLYEANPWLFIFTKIAFSACLYLFIIFKMVPSSRLTKGLTVFASSFYTLIFFLHCYWLFELI
;
A
#
# COMPACT_ATOMS: atom_id res chain seq x y z
N MET A 1 2.64 1.54 -17.48
CA MET A 1 2.07 0.39 -16.73
C MET A 1 3.13 -0.23 -15.84
N VAL A 2 4.24 -0.75 -16.37
CA VAL A 2 5.34 -1.31 -15.55
C VAL A 2 5.84 -0.31 -14.49
N PHE A 3 6.13 0.94 -14.88
CA PHE A 3 6.52 1.99 -13.93
C PHE A 3 5.49 2.23 -12.82
N LEU A 4 4.19 2.21 -13.15
CA LEU A 4 3.13 2.38 -12.15
C LEU A 4 3.05 1.21 -11.18
N PHE A 5 3.36 -0.02 -11.62
CA PHE A 5 3.42 -1.18 -10.74
C PHE A 5 4.62 -1.09 -9.79
N HIS A 6 5.79 -0.64 -10.26
CA HIS A 6 6.93 -0.34 -9.37
C HIS A 6 6.56 0.73 -8.35
N TYR A 7 5.96 1.83 -8.81
CA TYR A 7 5.52 2.94 -7.97
C TYR A 7 4.53 2.47 -6.89
N LEU A 8 3.46 1.76 -7.28
CA LEU A 8 2.47 1.19 -6.36
C LEU A 8 3.07 0.21 -5.36
N SER A 9 4.01 -0.62 -5.79
CA SER A 9 4.66 -1.60 -4.93
C SER A 9 5.51 -0.92 -3.84
N VAL A 10 6.31 0.08 -4.22
CA VAL A 10 7.10 0.86 -3.25
C VAL A 10 6.20 1.62 -2.27
N LEU A 11 5.16 2.26 -2.79
CA LEU A 11 4.18 2.98 -1.96
C LEU A 11 3.46 2.06 -0.98
N ASN A 12 3.03 0.88 -1.41
CA ASN A 12 2.33 -0.07 -0.56
C ASN A 12 3.22 -0.64 0.56
N ILE A 13 4.52 -0.81 0.30
CA ILE A 13 5.49 -1.17 1.35
C ILE A 13 5.65 -0.02 2.35
N PHE A 14 5.88 1.21 1.86
CA PHE A 14 6.06 2.38 2.71
C PHE A 14 4.82 2.65 3.59
N ASP A 15 3.64 2.63 2.98
CA ASP A 15 2.34 2.75 3.64
C ASP A 15 2.17 1.70 4.74
N GLY A 16 2.55 0.44 4.49
CA GLY A 16 2.55 -0.61 5.50
C GLY A 16 3.44 -0.30 6.71
N PHE A 17 4.66 0.21 6.49
CA PHE A 17 5.56 0.59 7.58
C PHE A 17 5.05 1.77 8.40
N VAL A 18 4.58 2.84 7.73
CA VAL A 18 4.07 4.02 8.43
C VAL A 18 2.80 3.68 9.19
N THR A 19 1.93 2.86 8.62
CA THR A 19 0.68 2.46 9.26
C THR A 19 0.94 1.57 10.48
N TYR A 20 1.84 0.60 10.35
CA TYR A 20 2.28 -0.23 11.48
C TYR A 20 2.86 0.63 12.61
N TYR A 21 3.75 1.58 12.29
CA TYR A 21 4.34 2.48 13.28
C TYR A 21 3.29 3.39 13.94
N GLY A 22 2.35 3.93 13.16
CA GLY A 22 1.28 4.78 13.66
C GLY A 22 0.31 4.00 14.57
N LEU A 23 -0.02 2.75 14.23
CA LEU A 23 -0.90 1.89 15.04
C LEU A 23 -0.24 1.48 16.35
N GLU A 24 1.03 1.07 16.31
CA GLU A 24 1.80 0.66 17.50
C GLU A 24 1.90 1.78 18.54
N ASN A 25 2.09 3.01 18.08
CA ASN A 25 2.16 4.20 18.93
C ASN A 25 0.78 4.86 19.19
N ARG A 26 -0.31 4.27 18.68
CA ARG A 26 -1.70 4.77 18.80
C ARG A 26 -1.92 6.18 18.24
N PHE A 27 -1.11 6.59 17.27
CA PHE A 27 -1.23 7.87 16.60
C PHE A 27 -2.35 7.90 15.56
N ILE A 28 -2.68 6.73 15.01
CA ILE A 28 -3.63 6.58 13.91
C ILE A 28 -4.52 5.36 14.17
N THR A 29 -5.67 5.30 13.50
CA THR A 29 -6.56 4.14 13.53
C THR A 29 -6.76 3.60 12.13
N GLU A 30 -6.74 2.28 11.98
CA GLU A 30 -6.93 1.63 10.67
C GLU A 30 -8.40 1.71 10.25
N MET A 31 -8.70 2.52 9.23
CA MET A 31 -10.07 2.65 8.71
C MET A 31 -10.49 1.48 7.81
N ASN A 32 -9.54 0.67 7.33
CA ASN A 32 -9.84 -0.49 6.51
C ASN A 32 -10.20 -1.67 7.43
N PRO A 33 -11.48 -2.11 7.48
CA PRO A 33 -11.92 -3.13 8.43
C PRO A 33 -11.21 -4.48 8.22
N LEU A 34 -10.83 -4.81 6.98
CA LEU A 34 -10.09 -6.03 6.68
C LEU A 34 -8.67 -5.96 7.22
N MET A 35 -7.97 -4.85 6.98
CA MET A 35 -6.61 -4.68 7.52
C MET A 35 -6.61 -4.54 9.03
N ASN A 36 -7.61 -3.89 9.63
CA ASN A 36 -7.76 -3.81 11.07
C ASN A 36 -7.90 -5.21 11.68
N SER A 37 -8.76 -6.07 11.10
CA SER A 37 -8.92 -7.45 11.58
C SER A 37 -7.63 -8.28 11.48
N LEU A 38 -6.83 -8.07 10.43
CA LEU A 38 -5.53 -8.72 10.28
C LEU A 38 -4.52 -8.22 11.32
N TYR A 39 -4.51 -6.91 11.58
CA TYR A 39 -3.66 -6.29 12.59
C TYR A 39 -4.01 -6.77 14.00
N GLU A 40 -5.30 -6.77 14.35
CA GLU A 40 -5.81 -7.27 15.64
C GLU A 40 -5.49 -8.75 15.85
N ALA A 41 -5.53 -9.57 14.79
CA ALA A 41 -5.15 -10.98 14.86
C ALA A 41 -3.64 -11.15 15.07
N ASN A 42 -2.82 -10.46 14.26
CA ASN A 42 -1.37 -10.42 14.40
C ASN A 42 -0.77 -9.25 13.60
N PRO A 43 -0.05 -8.29 14.22
CA PRO A 43 0.55 -7.17 13.51
C PRO A 43 1.53 -7.58 12.39
N TRP A 44 2.19 -8.75 12.51
CA TRP A 44 3.05 -9.28 11.46
C TRP A 44 2.28 -9.74 10.22
N LEU A 45 1.02 -10.19 10.38
CA LEU A 45 0.17 -10.55 9.24
C LEU A 45 -0.17 -9.33 8.41
N PHE A 46 -0.43 -8.19 9.04
CA PHE A 46 -0.66 -6.91 8.35
C PHE A 46 0.51 -6.55 7.42
N ILE A 47 1.75 -6.57 7.95
CA ILE A 47 2.95 -6.29 7.15
C ILE A 47 3.14 -7.35 6.06
N PHE A 48 2.98 -8.63 6.40
CA PHE A 48 3.14 -9.73 5.45
C PHE A 48 2.18 -9.60 4.27
N THR A 49 0.91 -9.26 4.50
CA THR A 49 -0.08 -9.05 3.43
C THR A 49 0.33 -7.90 2.51
N LYS A 50 0.82 -6.79 3.06
CA LYS A 50 1.32 -5.65 2.28
C LYS A 50 2.54 -6.05 1.42
N ILE A 51 3.48 -6.80 1.99
CA ILE A 51 4.64 -7.32 1.25
C ILE A 51 4.20 -8.31 0.17
N ALA A 52 3.26 -9.21 0.46
CA ALA A 52 2.74 -10.19 -0.48
C ALA A 52 2.06 -9.51 -1.68
N PHE A 53 1.24 -8.48 -1.47
CA PHE A 53 0.66 -7.71 -2.58
C PHE A 53 1.72 -7.00 -3.42
N SER A 54 2.73 -6.43 -2.78
CA SER A 54 3.86 -5.80 -3.46
C SER A 54 4.64 -6.82 -4.30
N ALA A 55 4.86 -8.02 -3.78
CA ALA A 55 5.46 -9.15 -4.50
C ALA A 55 4.58 -9.62 -5.66
N CYS A 56 3.26 -9.73 -5.49
CA CYS A 56 2.33 -10.06 -6.57
C CYS A 56 2.42 -9.05 -7.73
N LEU A 57 2.49 -7.75 -7.42
CA LEU A 57 2.71 -6.72 -8.45
C LEU A 57 4.04 -6.94 -9.19
N TYR A 58 5.11 -7.29 -8.48
CA TYR A 58 6.39 -7.62 -9.10
C TYR A 58 6.34 -8.90 -9.95
N LEU A 59 5.60 -9.93 -9.53
CA LEU A 59 5.43 -11.15 -10.32
C LEU A 59 4.79 -10.85 -11.69
N PHE A 60 3.78 -9.97 -11.75
CA PHE A 60 3.21 -9.55 -13.03
C PHE A 60 4.24 -8.87 -13.96
N ILE A 61 5.20 -8.13 -13.40
CA ILE A 61 6.30 -7.52 -14.16
C ILE A 61 7.26 -8.59 -14.66
N ILE A 62 7.71 -9.51 -13.78
CA ILE A 62 8.68 -10.56 -14.11
C ILE A 62 8.14 -11.49 -15.20
N PHE A 63 6.89 -11.93 -15.09
CA PHE A 63 6.26 -12.78 -16.09
C PHE A 63 5.83 -12.03 -17.36
N LYS A 64 6.08 -10.71 -17.45
CA LYS A 64 5.62 -9.83 -18.54
C LYS A 64 4.11 -9.94 -18.80
N MET A 65 3.34 -10.38 -17.81
CA MET A 65 1.89 -10.50 -17.84
C MET A 65 1.22 -9.21 -17.37
N VAL A 66 1.85 -8.05 -17.62
CA VAL A 66 1.26 -6.77 -17.24
C VAL A 66 0.09 -6.49 -18.17
N PRO A 67 -1.16 -6.50 -17.67
CA PRO A 67 -2.31 -6.31 -18.53
C PRO A 67 -2.30 -4.88 -19.11
N SER A 68 -2.53 -4.79 -20.41
CA SER A 68 -2.52 -3.54 -21.18
C SER A 68 -3.91 -3.06 -21.59
N SER A 69 -4.97 -3.73 -21.08
CA SER A 69 -6.35 -3.36 -21.38
C SER A 69 -6.68 -1.95 -20.87
N ARG A 70 -7.58 -1.23 -21.55
CA ARG A 70 -8.00 0.13 -21.13
C ARG A 70 -8.51 0.15 -19.69
N LEU A 71 -9.24 -0.90 -19.28
CA LEU A 71 -9.76 -1.04 -17.92
C LEU A 71 -8.64 -1.15 -16.89
N THR A 72 -7.67 -2.04 -17.12
CA THR A 72 -6.55 -2.21 -16.18
C THR A 72 -5.68 -0.96 -16.12
N LYS A 73 -5.47 -0.27 -17.24
CA LYS A 73 -4.81 1.04 -17.28
C LYS A 73 -5.53 2.10 -16.45
N GLY A 74 -6.84 2.23 -16.61
CA GLY A 74 -7.66 3.14 -15.80
C GLY A 74 -7.56 2.81 -14.31
N LEU A 75 -7.71 1.54 -13.96
CA LEU A 75 -7.65 1.07 -12.57
C LEU A 75 -6.28 1.31 -11.93
N THR A 76 -5.19 1.03 -12.64
CA THR A 76 -3.82 1.27 -12.12
C THR A 76 -3.56 2.76 -11.91
N VAL A 77 -4.00 3.63 -12.82
CA VAL A 77 -3.84 5.09 -12.67
C VAL A 77 -4.69 5.60 -11.51
N PHE A 78 -5.93 5.14 -11.38
CA PHE A 78 -6.81 5.47 -10.28
C PHE A 78 -6.20 5.04 -8.94
N ALA A 79 -5.75 3.78 -8.83
CA ALA A 79 -5.08 3.26 -7.64
C ALA A 79 -3.82 4.07 -7.31
N SER A 80 -3.00 4.41 -8.31
CA SER A 80 -1.79 5.22 -8.10
C SER A 80 -2.11 6.62 -7.56
N SER A 81 -3.21 7.22 -8.02
CA SER A 81 -3.65 8.54 -7.57
C SER A 81 -4.09 8.50 -6.10
N PHE A 82 -4.90 7.49 -5.73
CA PHE A 82 -5.31 7.28 -4.33
C PHE A 82 -4.13 6.99 -3.42
N TYR A 83 -3.21 6.11 -3.83
CA TYR A 83 -2.00 5.83 -3.05
C TYR A 83 -1.11 7.07 -2.87
N THR A 84 -1.07 7.96 -3.86
CA THR A 84 -0.33 9.22 -3.74
C THR A 84 -0.97 10.14 -2.70
N LEU A 85 -2.31 10.25 -2.69
CA LEU A 85 -3.03 11.03 -1.67
C LEU A 85 -2.82 10.46 -0.26
N ILE A 86 -2.90 9.14 -0.11
CA ILE A 86 -2.67 8.45 1.17
C ILE A 86 -1.21 8.66 1.63
N PHE A 87 -0.25 8.58 0.72
CA PHE A 87 1.15 8.88 1.05
C PHE A 87 1.34 10.30 1.58
N PHE A 88 0.71 11.31 0.96
CA PHE A 88 0.77 12.67 1.48
C PHE A 88 0.09 12.81 2.84
N LEU A 89 -1.00 12.09 3.10
CA LEU A 89 -1.63 12.03 4.41
C LEU A 89 -0.68 11.44 5.46
N HIS A 90 0.03 10.36 5.13
CA HIS A 90 1.06 9.78 5.99
C HIS A 90 2.23 10.74 6.25
N CYS A 91 2.70 11.47 5.22
CA CYS A 91 3.71 12.51 5.42
C CYS A 91 3.20 13.61 6.35
N TYR A 92 1.97 14.09 6.17
CA TYR A 92 1.37 15.10 7.05
C TYR A 92 1.31 14.63 8.51
N TRP A 93 0.86 13.39 8.75
CA TRP A 93 0.85 12.80 10.09
C TRP A 93 2.24 12.67 10.69
N LEU A 94 3.23 12.21 9.92
CA LEU A 94 4.62 12.13 10.39
C LEU A 94 5.18 13.51 10.76
N PHE A 95 4.82 14.57 10.04
CA PHE A 95 5.22 15.94 10.38
C PHE A 95 4.51 16.47 11.63
N GLU A 96 3.24 16.16 11.84
CA GLU A 96 2.51 16.56 13.05
C GLU A 96 2.99 15.81 14.31
N LEU A 97 3.61 14.63 14.12
CA LEU A 97 4.13 13.78 15.18
C LEU A 97 5.55 14.11 15.66
N ILE A 98 6.33 14.89 14.89
CA ILE A 98 7.71 15.32 15.21
C ILE A 98 7.68 16.69 15.88
#